data_AF-A0A955KHU2-F1
#
_entry.id   AF-A0A955KHU2-F1
#
_cell.length_a   1.000
_cell.length_b   1.000
_cell.length_c   1.000
_cell.angle_alpha   90.00
_cell.angle_beta   90.00
_cell.angle_gamma   90.00
#
_symmetry.space_group_name_H-M   'P 1'
#
loop_
_entity.id
_entity.type
_entity.pdbx_description
1 polymer ?
#
loop_
_entity_poly.entity_id
_entity_poly.type
_entity_poly.pdbx_seq_one_letter_code
_entity_poly.pdbx_strand_id
1 'polypeptide(L)'
;MGTFGAGTNEFYVSQLIPTSGTLSNFVFRFSTNPGADPSYYWIVGIRVNGSTLYTDTVSDTEQLGVINTDVSVSAGDVVAFSFQPSAFPSTPADAQVATTCYFEPDTDGETILMGMTGANTISVSADRFMAMYGRTIPTGTEGNYWQPIPTDGTLKKLYVEQDRDAGSGSDAYRYTLRLNGADTSVTTTLTVPDTAGNDTTNTASVSAGDYLTLRVEPVDTPGSAPRVRYSCVFVSDTSGEFLILGGTTNSLNTSSTEYNGLPTHYYNWNGSELFQCILHPCTLSKFNVILNGAPGASTDYTFNLYIDGADSNSEVTIADTATYGIDSTNTDYIGNNSLPISMKVVP
;
A
#
# COMPACT_ATOMS: atom_id res chain seq x y z
N MET A 1 -7.01 2.70 3.06
CA MET A 1 -5.84 2.52 3.96
C MET A 1 -4.57 2.77 3.18
N GLY A 2 -3.43 3.01 3.84
CA GLY A 2 -2.12 3.09 3.19
C GLY A 2 -1.04 2.72 4.18
N THR A 3 0.01 2.02 3.73
CA THR A 3 1.18 1.77 4.58
C THR A 3 2.08 3.00 4.57
N PHE A 4 2.36 3.57 5.75
CA PHE A 4 3.33 4.64 5.90
C PHE A 4 4.67 4.02 6.30
N GLY A 5 5.74 4.30 5.55
CA GLY A 5 7.08 3.89 5.95
C GLY A 5 7.60 4.73 7.12
N ALA A 6 8.62 4.25 7.81
CA ALA A 6 9.47 5.11 8.64
C ALA A 6 10.67 5.59 7.82
N GLY A 7 11.08 6.85 7.97
CA GLY A 7 12.15 7.44 7.19
C GLY A 7 12.46 8.88 7.58
N THR A 8 13.69 9.33 7.33
CA THR A 8 14.13 10.69 7.62
C THR A 8 13.74 11.70 6.53
N ASN A 9 13.35 11.22 5.36
CA ASN A 9 12.83 12.04 4.27
C ASN A 9 11.32 11.82 4.16
N GLU A 10 10.56 12.91 4.31
CA GLU A 10 9.10 12.89 4.26
C GLU A 10 8.55 12.33 2.95
N PHE A 11 9.24 12.55 1.82
CA PHE A 11 8.82 11.99 0.54
C PHE A 11 8.74 10.45 0.56
N TYR A 12 9.55 9.78 1.38
CA TYR A 12 9.59 8.31 1.43
C TYR A 12 8.47 7.70 2.27
N VAL A 13 7.71 8.54 2.97
CA VAL A 13 6.78 8.13 4.02
C VAL A 13 5.44 8.84 3.91
N SER A 14 5.23 9.62 2.86
CA SER A 14 4.00 10.39 2.64
C SER A 14 3.22 9.85 1.46
N GLN A 15 1.90 9.98 1.53
CA GLN A 15 0.97 9.48 0.54
C GLN A 15 0.24 10.65 -0.13
N LEU A 16 -0.08 10.49 -1.41
CA LEU A 16 -0.77 11.50 -2.22
C LEU A 16 -2.27 11.24 -2.22
N ILE A 17 -3.09 12.24 -1.90
CA ILE A 17 -4.54 12.14 -1.81
C ILE A 17 -5.17 12.40 -3.20
N PRO A 18 -5.89 11.44 -3.82
CA PRO A 18 -6.46 11.63 -5.16
C PRO A 18 -7.86 12.27 -5.16
N THR A 19 -8.48 12.44 -3.99
CA THR A 19 -9.84 13.00 -3.84
C THR A 19 -10.04 13.61 -2.46
N SER A 20 -10.90 14.61 -2.32
CA SER A 20 -11.14 15.26 -1.03
C SER A 20 -11.94 14.37 -0.07
N GLY A 21 -11.76 14.60 1.23
CA GLY A 21 -12.43 13.85 2.29
C GLY A 21 -11.87 14.19 3.67
N THR A 22 -12.18 13.34 4.64
CA THR A 22 -11.75 13.49 6.03
C THR A 22 -11.04 12.22 6.50
N LEU A 23 -9.84 12.38 7.05
CA LEU A 23 -9.10 11.33 7.74
C LEU A 23 -9.42 11.39 9.24
N SER A 24 -9.72 10.24 9.86
CA SER A 24 -10.06 10.18 11.29
C SER A 24 -9.61 8.88 11.95
N ASN A 25 -9.75 8.81 13.27
CA ASN A 25 -9.45 7.62 14.08
C ASN A 25 -8.06 7.04 13.79
N PHE A 26 -7.03 7.85 13.93
CA PHE A 26 -5.68 7.43 13.62
C PHE A 26 -5.18 6.47 14.70
N VAL A 27 -4.88 5.23 14.32
CA VAL A 27 -4.36 4.20 15.22
C VAL A 27 -2.93 3.88 14.81
N PHE A 28 -2.04 3.73 15.78
CA PHE A 28 -0.69 3.26 15.54
C PHE A 28 -0.31 2.20 16.57
N ARG A 29 0.51 1.22 16.15
CA ARG A 29 1.03 0.18 17.02
C ARG A 29 2.51 -0.05 16.81
N PHE A 30 3.26 -0.09 17.90
CA PHE A 30 4.67 -0.41 17.91
C PHE A 30 4.89 -1.92 18.07
N SER A 31 5.88 -2.48 17.36
CA SER A 31 6.29 -3.89 17.48
C SER A 31 6.92 -4.20 18.84
N THR A 32 7.53 -3.19 19.46
CA THR A 32 8.15 -3.22 20.78
C THR A 32 7.66 -2.02 21.57
N ASN A 33 7.47 -2.18 22.89
CA ASN A 33 7.11 -1.04 23.72
C ASN A 33 8.24 0.01 23.74
N PRO A 34 7.93 1.32 23.86
CA PRO A 34 8.94 2.39 23.87
C PRO A 34 10.01 2.24 24.97
N GLY A 35 9.70 1.51 26.05
CA GLY A 35 10.61 1.13 27.12
C GLY A 35 10.01 1.37 28.50
N ALA A 36 10.49 0.67 29.53
CA ALA A 36 9.95 0.77 30.90
C ALA A 36 10.33 2.06 31.65
N ASP A 37 11.08 2.96 31.01
CA ASP A 37 11.43 4.26 31.59
C ASP A 37 10.40 5.30 31.11
N PRO A 38 9.58 5.87 32.01
CA PRO A 38 8.51 6.80 31.67
C PRO A 38 9.00 8.12 31.07
N SER A 39 10.31 8.39 31.07
CA SER A 39 10.90 9.54 30.38
C SER A 39 11.02 9.33 28.86
N TYR A 40 10.89 8.07 28.38
CA TYR A 40 10.88 7.74 26.96
C TYR A 40 9.44 7.66 26.43
N TYR A 41 9.13 8.55 25.50
CA TYR A 41 7.89 8.53 24.75
C TYR A 41 8.13 8.87 23.29
N TRP A 42 7.22 8.43 22.42
CA TRP A 42 7.17 8.85 21.03
C TRP A 42 6.14 9.96 20.87
N ILE A 43 6.54 11.04 20.21
CA ILE A 43 5.62 12.05 19.68
C ILE A 43 5.20 11.55 18.29
N VAL A 44 3.94 11.17 18.17
CA VAL A 44 3.32 10.78 16.91
C VAL A 44 2.59 11.99 16.36
N GLY A 45 2.86 12.38 15.11
CA GLY A 45 2.23 13.52 14.48
C GLY A 45 1.57 13.18 13.15
N ILE A 46 0.48 13.89 12.84
CA ILE A 46 -0.19 13.83 11.52
C ILE A 46 0.21 15.09 10.76
N ARG A 47 0.72 14.91 9.55
CA ARG A 47 1.22 16.00 8.70
C ARG A 47 0.44 16.06 7.41
N VAL A 48 0.07 17.28 7.00
CA VAL A 48 -0.54 17.57 5.70
C VAL A 48 0.31 18.64 5.03
N ASN A 49 0.76 18.38 3.81
CA ASN A 49 1.59 19.28 3.01
C ASN A 49 2.82 19.80 3.79
N GLY A 50 3.50 18.91 4.51
CA GLY A 50 4.68 19.24 5.31
C GLY A 50 4.38 19.91 6.66
N SER A 51 3.14 20.31 6.94
CA SER A 51 2.76 20.96 8.21
C SER A 51 2.20 19.94 9.20
N THR A 52 2.72 19.92 10.43
CA THR A 52 2.15 19.11 11.51
C THR A 52 0.86 19.74 12.02
N LEU A 53 -0.23 18.98 11.98
CA LEU A 53 -1.54 19.43 12.44
C LEU A 53 -1.84 18.99 13.88
N TYR A 54 -1.50 17.75 14.19
CA TYR A 54 -1.79 17.12 15.48
C TYR A 54 -0.61 16.30 15.95
N THR A 55 -0.46 16.20 17.27
CA THR A 55 0.53 15.33 17.91
C THR A 55 -0.06 14.63 19.12
N ASP A 56 0.37 13.41 19.38
CA ASP A 56 0.08 12.64 20.59
C ASP A 56 1.36 11.97 21.13
N THR A 57 1.35 11.53 22.38
CA THR A 57 2.49 10.90 23.04
C THR A 57 2.20 9.47 23.46
N VAL A 58 3.15 8.56 23.21
CA VAL A 58 3.06 7.15 23.56
C VAL A 58 4.20 6.80 24.49
N SER A 59 3.90 6.40 25.71
CA SER A 59 4.90 6.19 26.77
C SER A 59 4.83 4.79 27.37
N ASP A 60 5.92 4.40 28.03
CA ASP A 60 5.98 3.23 28.92
C ASP A 60 5.72 1.87 28.22
N THR A 61 4.77 1.08 28.73
CA THR A 61 4.49 -0.31 28.33
C THR A 61 3.45 -0.42 27.22
N GLU A 62 2.87 0.70 26.79
CA GLU A 62 1.84 0.73 25.75
C GLU A 62 2.44 0.50 24.36
N GLN A 63 1.86 -0.43 23.61
CA GLN A 63 2.19 -0.63 22.21
C GLN A 63 1.20 0.04 21.27
N LEU A 64 0.03 0.48 21.74
CA LEU A 64 -1.07 0.99 20.94
C LEU A 64 -1.39 2.42 21.37
N GLY A 65 -1.57 3.32 20.42
CA GLY A 65 -2.16 4.63 20.70
C GLY A 65 -3.11 5.09 19.60
N VAL A 66 -3.94 6.07 19.93
CA VAL A 66 -5.06 6.53 19.11
C VAL A 66 -5.18 8.04 19.16
N ILE A 67 -5.17 8.70 18.00
CA ILE A 67 -5.45 10.14 17.85
C ILE A 67 -6.89 10.29 17.33
N ASN A 68 -7.80 10.69 18.23
CA ASN A 68 -9.21 10.93 17.92
C ASN A 68 -9.42 12.36 17.41
N THR A 69 -8.96 12.63 16.19
CA THR A 69 -9.15 13.92 15.53
C THR A 69 -9.53 13.72 14.07
N ASP A 70 -10.14 14.75 13.49
CA ASP A 70 -10.55 14.77 12.09
C ASP A 70 -9.62 15.71 11.32
N VAL A 71 -9.10 15.24 10.19
CA VAL A 71 -8.20 15.98 9.31
C VAL A 71 -8.82 16.04 7.92
N SER A 72 -9.32 17.22 7.53
CA SER A 72 -9.79 17.44 6.17
C SER A 72 -8.63 17.48 5.19
N VAL A 73 -8.78 16.81 4.06
CA VAL A 73 -7.81 16.74 2.98
C VAL A 73 -8.49 17.05 1.64
N SER A 74 -7.73 17.63 0.72
CA SER A 74 -8.13 17.92 -0.65
C SER A 74 -7.39 17.03 -1.63
N ALA A 75 -7.92 16.88 -2.84
CA ALA A 75 -7.19 16.21 -3.91
C ALA A 75 -5.86 16.94 -4.20
N GLY A 76 -4.77 16.18 -4.29
CA GLY A 76 -3.40 16.70 -4.41
C GLY A 76 -2.69 16.92 -3.07
N ASP A 77 -3.39 16.86 -1.93
CA ASP A 77 -2.74 16.95 -0.63
C ASP A 77 -1.84 15.74 -0.37
N VAL A 78 -0.83 15.98 0.47
CA VAL A 78 0.18 15.02 0.84
C VAL A 78 0.07 14.76 2.32
N VAL A 79 -0.16 13.52 2.71
CA VAL A 79 -0.36 13.13 4.11
C VAL A 79 0.79 12.25 4.61
N ALA A 80 1.19 12.43 5.86
CA ALA A 80 2.22 11.60 6.49
C ALA A 80 1.98 11.44 7.99
N PHE A 81 2.52 10.35 8.55
CA PHE A 81 2.79 10.26 9.97
C PHE A 81 4.23 10.66 10.26
N SER A 82 4.46 11.33 11.38
CA SER A 82 5.80 11.60 11.91
C SER A 82 5.96 10.94 13.27
N PHE A 83 7.15 10.42 13.55
CA PHE A 83 7.50 9.80 14.82
C PHE A 83 8.79 10.43 15.34
N GLN A 84 8.74 11.03 16.52
CA GLN A 84 9.89 11.68 17.14
C GLN A 84 10.07 11.17 18.58
N PRO A 85 11.23 10.59 18.95
CA PRO A 85 11.47 10.17 20.32
C PRO A 85 11.73 11.39 21.24
N SER A 86 11.31 11.29 22.51
CA SER A 86 11.40 12.37 23.52
C SER A 86 12.82 12.69 23.99
N ALA A 87 13.74 11.71 23.97
CA ALA A 87 15.13 11.88 24.40
C ALA A 87 16.10 10.94 23.64
N PHE A 88 17.30 11.44 23.33
CA PHE A 88 18.49 10.67 22.92
C PHE A 88 19.31 10.36 24.21
N PRO A 89 19.82 9.13 24.45
CA PRO A 89 20.68 8.43 23.49
C PRO A 89 20.46 6.90 23.34
N SER A 90 19.45 6.28 23.92
CA SER A 90 19.12 4.88 23.60
C SER A 90 17.99 4.86 22.59
N THR A 91 18.33 4.75 21.30
CA THR A 91 17.36 4.40 20.26
C THR A 91 16.58 3.18 20.78
N PRO A 92 15.25 3.27 20.98
CA PRO A 92 14.46 2.10 21.30
C PRO A 92 14.76 1.04 20.25
N ALA A 93 15.00 -0.19 20.69
CA ALA A 93 15.35 -1.30 19.80
C ALA A 93 14.33 -1.41 18.67
N ASP A 94 14.78 -1.31 17.42
CA ASP A 94 14.08 -1.53 16.15
C ASP A 94 12.55 -1.55 16.24
N ALA A 95 11.95 -0.44 16.67
CA ALA A 95 10.51 -0.33 16.78
C ALA A 95 9.92 -0.09 15.38
N GLN A 96 9.26 -1.11 14.83
CA GLN A 96 8.40 -0.96 13.66
C GLN A 96 7.06 -0.41 14.12
N VAL A 97 6.46 0.46 13.31
CA VAL A 97 5.16 1.04 13.61
C VAL A 97 4.18 0.72 12.48
N ALA A 98 3.07 0.08 12.82
CA ALA A 98 1.92 -0.04 11.94
C ALA A 98 0.99 1.16 12.19
N THR A 99 0.46 1.77 11.13
CA THR A 99 -0.51 2.87 11.24
C THR A 99 -1.75 2.60 10.39
N THR A 100 -2.90 3.10 10.86
CA THR A 100 -4.16 3.09 10.12
C THR A 100 -4.97 4.34 10.47
N CYS A 101 -5.92 4.69 9.61
CA CYS A 101 -6.95 5.70 9.83
C CYS A 101 -8.17 5.35 8.98
N TYR A 102 -9.31 5.93 9.31
CA TYR A 102 -10.45 6.00 8.40
C TYR A 102 -10.24 7.12 7.40
N PHE A 103 -10.71 6.90 6.18
CA PHE A 103 -10.88 7.93 5.18
C PHE A 103 -12.34 7.92 4.75
N GLU A 104 -13.03 9.02 5.00
CA GLU A 104 -14.39 9.26 4.53
C GLU A 104 -14.32 10.24 3.35
N PRO A 105 -14.60 9.81 2.11
CA PRO A 105 -14.54 10.69 0.94
C PRO A 105 -15.69 11.71 0.98
N ASP A 106 -15.47 12.91 0.42
CA ASP A 106 -16.58 13.85 0.20
C ASP A 106 -17.56 13.35 -0.89
N THR A 107 -17.09 12.46 -1.77
CA THR A 107 -17.90 11.80 -2.80
C THR A 107 -18.14 10.34 -2.39
N ASP A 108 -19.40 10.01 -2.15
CA ASP A 108 -19.81 8.69 -1.65
C ASP A 108 -19.29 7.53 -2.53
N GLY A 109 -18.89 6.45 -1.87
CA GLY A 109 -18.31 5.25 -2.49
C GLY A 109 -16.88 5.36 -3.03
N GLU A 110 -16.24 6.54 -2.97
CA GLU A 110 -14.83 6.67 -3.39
C GLU A 110 -13.87 6.08 -2.34
N THR A 111 -12.97 5.21 -2.80
CA THR A 111 -11.89 4.65 -1.98
C THR A 111 -10.55 5.03 -2.61
N ILE A 112 -9.51 5.18 -1.81
CA ILE A 112 -8.20 5.62 -2.29
C ILE A 112 -7.21 4.45 -2.34
N LEU A 113 -6.53 4.31 -3.47
CA LEU A 113 -5.37 3.43 -3.66
C LEU A 113 -4.14 4.32 -3.69
N MET A 114 -3.12 3.99 -2.90
CA MET A 114 -1.94 4.82 -2.75
C MET A 114 -0.68 3.97 -2.82
N GLY A 115 0.28 4.38 -3.63
CA GLY A 115 1.55 3.69 -3.81
C GLY A 115 2.73 4.66 -3.94
N MET A 116 3.93 4.13 -3.69
CA MET A 116 5.16 4.91 -3.79
C MET A 116 6.38 4.03 -4.00
N THR A 117 7.48 4.61 -4.49
CA THR A 117 8.77 3.91 -4.66
C THR A 117 9.63 3.88 -3.40
N GLY A 118 9.27 4.67 -2.37
CA GLY A 118 10.09 4.89 -1.17
C GLY A 118 11.46 5.45 -1.54
N ALA A 119 12.55 4.83 -1.07
CA ALA A 119 13.91 5.27 -1.38
C ALA A 119 14.37 4.98 -2.83
N ASN A 120 13.65 4.11 -3.56
CA ASN A 120 14.03 3.67 -4.89
C ASN A 120 13.65 4.70 -5.96
N THR A 121 14.48 4.83 -6.98
CA THR A 121 14.25 5.71 -8.13
C THR A 121 13.72 4.92 -9.32
N ILE A 122 13.03 5.60 -10.24
CA ILE A 122 12.61 5.02 -11.52
C ILE A 122 13.79 4.99 -12.52
N SER A 123 13.63 4.26 -13.63
CA SER A 123 14.66 4.15 -14.67
C SER A 123 14.62 5.35 -15.60
N VAL A 124 15.77 5.79 -16.11
CA VAL A 124 15.86 6.86 -17.13
C VAL A 124 15.71 6.36 -18.58
N SER A 125 15.76 5.04 -18.79
CA SER A 125 15.91 4.48 -20.15
C SER A 125 15.10 3.22 -20.42
N ALA A 126 14.31 2.76 -19.45
CA ALA A 126 13.52 1.55 -19.59
C ALA A 126 12.21 1.69 -18.82
N ASP A 127 11.18 1.01 -19.31
CA ASP A 127 9.93 0.89 -18.58
C ASP A 127 10.15 0.25 -17.22
N ARG A 128 9.39 0.74 -16.24
CA ARG A 128 9.25 0.08 -14.95
C ARG A 128 7.79 -0.13 -14.62
N PHE A 129 7.54 -1.22 -13.92
CA PHE A 129 6.24 -1.58 -13.38
C PHE A 129 6.25 -1.47 -11.87
N MET A 130 5.10 -1.13 -11.32
CA MET A 130 4.88 -0.80 -9.93
C MET A 130 3.50 -1.32 -9.51
N ALA A 131 3.37 -1.71 -8.24
CA ALA A 131 2.09 -2.06 -7.65
C ALA A 131 1.27 -0.79 -7.37
N MET A 132 -0.05 -0.84 -7.53
CA MET A 132 -0.90 0.35 -7.29
C MET A 132 -1.10 0.69 -5.82
N TYR A 133 -0.87 -0.27 -4.93
CA TYR A 133 -1.01 -0.10 -3.50
C TYR A 133 0.25 -0.49 -2.74
N GLY A 134 0.68 0.39 -1.83
CA GLY A 134 1.80 0.16 -0.91
C GLY A 134 3.15 0.64 -1.46
N ARG A 135 4.22 0.37 -0.71
CA ARG A 135 5.58 0.66 -1.14
C ARG A 135 6.04 -0.38 -2.15
N THR A 136 6.68 0.06 -3.23
CA THR A 136 7.18 -0.81 -4.29
C THR A 136 8.65 -0.51 -4.64
N ILE A 137 9.30 -1.46 -5.30
CA ILE A 137 10.62 -1.30 -5.91
C ILE A 137 10.38 -1.42 -7.41
N PRO A 138 10.50 -0.37 -8.24
CA PRO A 138 10.17 -0.48 -9.67
C PRO A 138 11.10 -1.49 -10.39
N THR A 139 10.55 -2.44 -11.15
CA THR A 139 11.36 -3.36 -11.99
C THR A 139 10.83 -3.47 -13.42
N GLY A 140 11.60 -4.09 -14.31
CA GLY A 140 11.23 -4.24 -15.72
C GLY A 140 10.28 -5.42 -16.01
N THR A 141 9.89 -6.20 -15.00
CA THR A 141 9.01 -7.36 -15.16
C THR A 141 7.64 -7.06 -14.56
N GLU A 142 6.61 -6.95 -15.40
CA GLU A 142 5.26 -6.59 -14.95
C GLU A 142 4.64 -7.61 -13.99
N GLY A 143 4.84 -8.91 -14.24
CA GLY A 143 4.28 -10.00 -13.43
C GLY A 143 4.67 -9.98 -11.96
N ASN A 144 5.69 -9.22 -11.60
CA ASN A 144 6.10 -9.02 -10.22
C ASN A 144 5.19 -8.06 -9.44
N TYR A 145 4.26 -7.33 -10.09
CA TYR A 145 3.42 -6.30 -9.44
C TYR A 145 1.92 -6.48 -9.66
N TRP A 146 1.48 -7.64 -10.13
CA TRP A 146 0.06 -7.90 -10.29
C TRP A 146 -0.65 -7.82 -8.94
N GLN A 147 -1.63 -6.92 -8.84
CA GLN A 147 -2.53 -6.85 -7.70
C GLN A 147 -3.94 -7.25 -8.16
N PRO A 148 -4.47 -8.40 -7.70
CA PRO A 148 -5.79 -8.86 -8.11
C PRO A 148 -6.89 -7.93 -7.61
N ILE A 149 -7.89 -7.71 -8.46
CA ILE A 149 -9.11 -7.01 -8.12
C ILE A 149 -10.16 -8.03 -7.64
N PRO A 150 -10.65 -7.94 -6.39
CA PRO A 150 -11.62 -8.87 -5.84
C PRO A 150 -13.07 -8.57 -6.22
N THR A 151 -13.38 -7.36 -6.68
CA THR A 151 -14.75 -6.91 -6.93
C THR A 151 -14.82 -5.94 -8.11
N ASP A 152 -15.95 -5.93 -8.82
CA ASP A 152 -16.17 -5.06 -9.96
C ASP A 152 -16.17 -3.58 -9.54
N GLY A 153 -15.73 -2.71 -10.44
CA GLY A 153 -15.76 -1.27 -10.17
C GLY A 153 -15.08 -0.43 -11.23
N THR A 154 -14.73 0.79 -10.84
CA THR A 154 -14.11 1.79 -11.73
C THR A 154 -12.91 2.47 -11.07
N LEU A 155 -11.78 2.50 -11.79
CA LEU A 155 -10.59 3.28 -11.46
C LEU A 155 -10.64 4.66 -12.15
N LYS A 156 -10.32 5.73 -11.41
CA LYS A 156 -10.31 7.12 -11.92
C LYS A 156 -9.37 8.01 -11.11
N LYS A 157 -9.18 9.27 -11.55
CA LYS A 157 -8.42 10.30 -10.80
C LYS A 157 -6.99 9.84 -10.46
N LEU A 158 -6.17 9.53 -11.47
CA LEU A 158 -4.75 9.23 -11.26
C LEU A 158 -4.01 10.51 -10.89
N TYR A 159 -3.32 10.51 -9.76
CA TYR A 159 -2.40 11.57 -9.34
C TYR A 159 -0.99 11.02 -9.23
N VAL A 160 -0.01 11.80 -9.67
CA VAL A 160 1.41 11.43 -9.62
C VAL A 160 2.23 12.63 -9.18
N GLU A 161 3.20 12.40 -8.31
CA GLU A 161 4.19 13.38 -7.92
C GLU A 161 5.60 12.76 -7.85
N GLN A 162 6.57 13.52 -8.34
CA GLN A 162 7.99 13.23 -8.34
C GLN A 162 8.73 14.11 -7.32
N ASP A 163 9.82 13.59 -6.73
CA ASP A 163 10.67 14.39 -5.81
C ASP A 163 11.55 15.42 -6.54
N ARG A 164 11.60 15.36 -7.87
CA ARG A 164 12.28 16.30 -8.79
C ARG A 164 11.79 16.05 -10.22
N ASP A 165 12.01 17.01 -11.12
CA ASP A 165 11.64 16.88 -12.53
C ASP A 165 12.48 15.82 -13.28
N ALA A 166 12.13 15.60 -14.55
CA ALA A 166 12.74 14.60 -15.41
C ALA A 166 14.15 14.99 -15.93
N GLY A 167 14.63 16.22 -15.72
CA GLY A 167 15.93 16.68 -16.20
C GLY A 167 15.85 17.98 -17.01
N SER A 168 16.00 17.90 -18.34
CA SER A 168 16.11 19.09 -19.18
C SER A 168 15.32 18.99 -20.48
N GLY A 169 15.04 20.12 -21.13
CA GLY A 169 14.44 20.12 -22.47
C GLY A 169 13.05 19.49 -22.48
N SER A 170 12.85 18.47 -23.32
CA SER A 170 11.58 17.74 -23.44
C SER A 170 11.54 16.43 -22.66
N ASP A 171 12.53 16.17 -21.79
CA ASP A 171 12.56 15.03 -20.91
C ASP A 171 11.24 14.90 -20.16
N ALA A 172 10.68 13.68 -20.14
CA ALA A 172 9.40 13.43 -19.49
C ALA A 172 9.28 12.01 -18.95
N TYR A 173 8.31 11.82 -18.07
CA TYR A 173 7.86 10.50 -17.64
C TYR A 173 6.36 10.36 -17.87
N ARG A 174 5.96 9.28 -18.53
CA ARG A 174 4.56 8.90 -18.69
C ARG A 174 4.19 7.83 -17.68
N TYR A 175 3.08 8.04 -16.99
CA TYR A 175 2.51 7.11 -16.01
C TYR A 175 1.16 6.64 -16.51
N THR A 176 0.99 5.33 -16.62
CA THR A 176 -0.23 4.72 -17.19
C THR A 176 -0.71 3.59 -16.31
N LEU A 177 -1.98 3.65 -15.90
CA LEU A 177 -2.63 2.51 -15.25
C LEU A 177 -2.79 1.39 -16.27
N ARG A 178 -2.47 0.17 -15.86
CA ARG A 178 -2.55 -1.03 -16.71
C ARG A 178 -3.49 -2.04 -16.11
N LEU A 179 -4.30 -2.63 -16.97
CA LEU A 179 -5.25 -3.68 -16.63
C LEU A 179 -4.91 -4.92 -17.44
N ASN A 180 -4.71 -6.05 -16.77
CA ASN A 180 -4.44 -7.33 -17.44
C ASN A 180 -3.28 -7.28 -18.44
N GLY A 181 -2.24 -6.50 -18.15
CA GLY A 181 -1.07 -6.33 -19.03
C GLY A 181 -1.29 -5.41 -20.25
N ALA A 182 -2.38 -4.66 -20.29
CA ALA A 182 -2.66 -3.66 -21.32
C ALA A 182 -2.73 -2.24 -20.73
N ASP A 183 -2.22 -1.26 -21.47
CA ASP A 183 -2.37 0.16 -21.12
C ASP A 183 -3.83 0.59 -21.21
N THR A 184 -4.30 1.33 -20.20
CA THR A 184 -5.61 1.98 -20.20
C THR A 184 -5.50 3.43 -20.69
N SER A 185 -6.64 4.11 -20.83
CA SER A 185 -6.66 5.56 -21.09
C SER A 185 -6.33 6.42 -19.87
N VAL A 186 -6.25 5.85 -18.66
CA VAL A 186 -5.93 6.60 -17.44
C VAL A 186 -4.42 6.80 -17.37
N THR A 187 -3.96 7.99 -17.77
CA THR A 187 -2.55 8.27 -18.00
C THR A 187 -2.22 9.74 -17.79
N THR A 188 -1.04 10.03 -17.23
CA THR A 188 -0.51 11.40 -17.15
C THR A 188 0.95 11.43 -17.60
N THR A 189 1.42 12.58 -18.10
CA THR A 189 2.81 12.77 -18.54
C THR A 189 3.37 14.00 -17.87
N LEU A 190 4.47 13.83 -17.13
CA LEU A 190 5.19 14.93 -16.49
C LEU A 190 6.37 15.30 -17.36
N THR A 191 6.29 16.45 -18.03
CA THR A 191 7.36 17.01 -18.85
C THR A 191 8.06 18.10 -18.06
N VAL A 192 9.38 18.25 -18.20
CA VAL A 192 10.12 19.34 -17.54
C VAL A 192 9.41 20.69 -17.75
N PRO A 193 9.22 21.51 -16.69
CA PRO A 193 9.75 21.39 -15.32
C PRO A 193 8.76 20.76 -14.32
N ASP A 194 7.72 20.07 -14.80
CA ASP A 194 6.66 19.59 -13.92
C ASP A 194 7.17 18.47 -13.00
N THR A 195 6.80 18.56 -11.72
CA THR A 195 7.05 17.50 -10.72
C THR A 195 5.75 16.83 -10.26
N ALA A 196 4.60 17.30 -10.72
CA ALA A 196 3.30 16.75 -10.35
C ALA A 196 2.33 16.86 -11.53
N GLY A 197 1.40 15.92 -11.61
CA GLY A 197 0.37 15.89 -12.64
C GLY A 197 -0.71 14.87 -12.33
N ASN A 198 -1.79 14.93 -13.07
CA ASN A 198 -2.94 14.08 -12.84
C ASN A 198 -3.72 13.78 -14.13
N ASP A 199 -4.55 12.75 -14.06
CA ASP A 199 -5.62 12.45 -15.00
C ASP A 199 -6.92 12.27 -14.22
N THR A 200 -7.72 13.33 -14.20
CA THR A 200 -9.04 13.37 -13.54
C THR A 200 -10.20 13.20 -14.52
N THR A 201 -9.92 12.96 -15.80
CA THR A 201 -10.93 12.90 -16.87
C THR A 201 -11.23 11.47 -17.28
N ASN A 202 -10.19 10.63 -17.45
CA ASN A 202 -10.37 9.27 -17.93
C ASN A 202 -10.72 8.31 -16.78
N THR A 203 -11.37 7.20 -17.14
CA THR A 203 -11.68 6.10 -16.22
C THR A 203 -11.34 4.76 -16.87
N ALA A 204 -11.22 3.72 -16.05
CA ALA A 204 -11.10 2.34 -16.49
C ALA A 204 -12.01 1.44 -15.65
N SER A 205 -12.88 0.67 -16.29
CA SER A 205 -13.67 -0.35 -15.61
C SER A 205 -12.82 -1.58 -15.33
N VAL A 206 -13.07 -2.22 -14.19
CA VAL A 206 -12.41 -3.46 -13.77
C VAL A 206 -13.45 -4.47 -13.34
N SER A 207 -13.14 -5.74 -13.52
CA SER A 207 -13.94 -6.87 -13.05
C SER A 207 -13.18 -7.71 -12.03
N ALA A 208 -13.90 -8.45 -11.19
CA ALA A 208 -13.29 -9.41 -10.28
C ALA A 208 -12.41 -10.41 -11.05
N GLY A 209 -11.18 -10.61 -10.58
CA GLY A 209 -10.16 -11.46 -11.22
C GLY A 209 -9.20 -10.70 -12.14
N ASP A 210 -9.51 -9.46 -12.54
CA ASP A 210 -8.54 -8.61 -13.21
C ASP A 210 -7.32 -8.33 -12.31
N TYR A 211 -6.20 -7.90 -12.90
CA TYR A 211 -5.06 -7.39 -12.14
C TYR A 211 -4.60 -6.01 -12.61
N LEU A 212 -4.11 -5.24 -11.63
CA LEU A 212 -3.72 -3.86 -11.80
C LEU A 212 -2.21 -3.69 -11.63
N THR A 213 -1.59 -2.88 -12.50
CA THR A 213 -0.22 -2.36 -12.33
C THR A 213 -0.14 -0.89 -12.75
N LEU A 214 0.93 -0.19 -12.34
CA LEU A 214 1.30 1.11 -12.89
C LEU A 214 2.57 0.96 -13.72
N ARG A 215 2.54 1.40 -14.98
CA ARG A 215 3.73 1.54 -15.82
C ARG A 215 4.25 2.96 -15.76
N VAL A 216 5.56 3.09 -15.64
CA VAL A 216 6.30 4.33 -15.87
C VAL A 216 7.24 4.16 -17.05
N GLU A 217 7.06 5.02 -18.05
CA GLU A 217 7.79 5.02 -19.31
C GLU A 217 8.61 6.32 -19.40
N PRO A 218 9.94 6.26 -19.53
CA PRO A 218 10.77 7.43 -19.82
C PRO A 218 10.52 7.92 -21.25
N VAL A 219 10.33 9.22 -21.42
CA VAL A 219 10.08 9.89 -22.71
C VAL A 219 11.22 10.89 -22.97
N ASP A 220 11.75 10.89 -24.20
CA ASP A 220 12.84 11.76 -24.66
C ASP A 220 14.19 11.61 -23.94
N THR A 221 14.43 10.48 -23.25
CA THR A 221 15.68 10.14 -22.53
C THR A 221 15.95 11.03 -21.29
N PRO A 222 15.08 10.95 -20.25
CA PRO A 222 15.24 11.73 -19.02
C PRO A 222 16.64 11.75 -18.43
N GLY A 223 17.15 12.93 -18.11
CA GLY A 223 18.44 13.09 -17.41
C GLY A 223 18.39 12.77 -15.91
N SER A 224 17.20 12.71 -15.30
CA SER A 224 16.98 12.50 -13.87
C SER A 224 16.13 11.27 -13.61
N ALA A 225 16.51 10.49 -12.58
CA ALA A 225 15.73 9.36 -12.06
C ALA A 225 15.02 9.77 -10.76
N PRO A 226 13.80 10.34 -10.80
CA PRO A 226 13.11 10.75 -9.59
C PRO A 226 12.57 9.55 -8.80
N ARG A 227 12.13 9.84 -7.58
CA ARG A 227 11.24 8.97 -6.80
C ARG A 227 9.82 9.41 -7.04
N VAL A 228 8.87 8.51 -6.84
CA VAL A 228 7.47 8.77 -7.21
C VAL A 228 6.55 8.32 -6.08
N ARG A 229 5.54 9.14 -5.82
CA ARG A 229 4.30 8.75 -5.16
C ARG A 229 3.14 8.94 -6.10
N TYR A 230 2.14 8.09 -5.98
CA TYR A 230 0.99 8.10 -6.86
C TYR A 230 -0.22 7.56 -6.14
N SER A 231 -1.39 7.91 -6.65
CA SER A 231 -2.65 7.40 -6.13
C SER A 231 -3.74 7.45 -7.20
N CYS A 232 -4.79 6.68 -6.97
CA CYS A 232 -6.02 6.80 -7.74
C CYS A 232 -7.23 6.52 -6.86
N VAL A 233 -8.42 6.83 -7.38
CA VAL A 233 -9.69 6.45 -6.78
C VAL A 233 -10.18 5.14 -7.38
N PHE A 234 -10.65 4.24 -6.52
CA PHE A 234 -11.50 3.11 -6.89
C PHE A 234 -12.91 3.34 -6.37
N VAL A 235 -13.91 3.10 -7.21
CA VAL A 235 -15.33 3.09 -6.84
C VAL A 235 -15.85 1.69 -7.10
N SER A 236 -16.26 1.00 -6.04
CA SER A 236 -16.87 -0.33 -6.15
C SER A 236 -18.26 -0.23 -6.75
N ASP A 237 -18.63 -1.18 -7.61
CA ASP A 237 -20.02 -1.34 -8.05
C ASP A 237 -20.90 -1.91 -6.91
N THR A 238 -20.29 -2.44 -5.85
CA THR A 238 -20.96 -2.90 -4.63
C THR A 238 -20.72 -1.92 -3.49
N SER A 239 -21.79 -1.24 -3.06
CA SER A 239 -21.77 -0.23 -1.99
C SER A 239 -21.14 -0.77 -0.70
N GLY A 240 -20.22 0.01 -0.11
CA GLY A 240 -19.53 -0.34 1.14
C GLY A 240 -18.32 -1.25 0.98
N GLU A 241 -18.03 -1.73 -0.24
CA GLU A 241 -16.80 -2.48 -0.51
C GLU A 241 -15.64 -1.54 -0.87
N PHE A 242 -14.44 -1.91 -0.43
CA PHE A 242 -13.19 -1.25 -0.75
C PHE A 242 -12.10 -2.29 -0.98
N LEU A 243 -11.01 -1.89 -1.63
CA LEU A 243 -9.92 -2.82 -1.93
C LEU A 243 -8.85 -2.83 -0.82
N ILE A 244 -8.38 -4.02 -0.49
CA ILE A 244 -7.14 -4.25 0.26
C ILE A 244 -6.22 -5.04 -0.68
N LEU A 245 -5.17 -4.39 -1.16
CA LEU A 245 -4.28 -4.96 -2.18
C LEU A 245 -2.88 -5.18 -1.60
N GLY A 246 -2.30 -6.35 -1.87
CA GLY A 246 -0.94 -6.70 -1.46
C GLY A 246 -0.19 -7.37 -2.59
N GLY A 247 1.03 -7.81 -2.31
CA GLY A 247 1.83 -8.61 -3.23
C GLY A 247 3.28 -8.72 -2.76
N THR A 248 4.10 -9.44 -3.50
CA THR A 248 5.55 -9.42 -3.30
C THR A 248 6.26 -9.95 -4.54
N THR A 249 7.50 -9.53 -4.72
CA THR A 249 8.39 -10.08 -5.76
C THR A 249 9.13 -11.34 -5.30
N ASN A 250 9.00 -11.70 -4.03
CA ASN A 250 9.71 -12.81 -3.43
C ASN A 250 9.07 -14.15 -3.83
N SER A 251 9.91 -15.10 -4.24
CA SER A 251 9.49 -16.48 -4.51
C SER A 251 9.06 -17.17 -3.23
N LEU A 252 8.00 -17.97 -3.32
CA LEU A 252 7.51 -18.81 -2.22
C LEU A 252 8.50 -19.94 -1.94
N ASN A 253 8.64 -20.30 -0.67
CA ASN A 253 9.33 -21.52 -0.27
C ASN A 253 8.55 -22.75 -0.74
N THR A 254 9.22 -23.85 -1.08
CA THR A 254 8.59 -25.09 -1.55
C THR A 254 8.42 -26.14 -0.43
N SER A 255 8.73 -25.80 0.82
CA SER A 255 8.78 -26.75 1.93
C SER A 255 8.46 -26.18 3.31
N SER A 256 8.48 -24.86 3.46
CA SER A 256 8.25 -24.18 4.72
C SER A 256 7.03 -23.28 4.64
N THR A 257 6.25 -23.26 5.71
CA THR A 257 5.23 -22.23 5.91
C THR A 257 5.89 -20.85 6.01
N GLU A 258 5.29 -19.86 5.37
CA GLU A 258 5.74 -18.48 5.44
C GLU A 258 4.57 -17.51 5.66
N TYR A 259 4.90 -16.30 6.11
CA TYR A 259 3.98 -15.22 6.39
C TYR A 259 4.39 -13.94 5.66
N ASN A 260 3.42 -13.13 5.29
CA ASN A 260 3.64 -11.78 4.77
C ASN A 260 2.56 -10.82 5.29
N GLY A 261 2.87 -9.53 5.36
CA GLY A 261 1.89 -8.52 5.75
C GLY A 261 0.88 -8.27 4.63
N LEU A 262 -0.35 -7.94 5.01
CA LEU A 262 -1.28 -7.20 4.15
C LEU A 262 -1.22 -5.72 4.55
N PRO A 263 -1.72 -4.76 3.76
CA PRO A 263 -1.58 -4.60 2.32
C PRO A 263 -0.23 -3.95 1.97
N THR A 264 0.78 -4.74 1.60
CA THR A 264 2.11 -4.23 1.22
C THR A 264 2.64 -4.99 0.01
N HIS A 265 3.53 -4.34 -0.76
CA HIS A 265 4.24 -4.93 -1.89
C HIS A 265 5.77 -5.01 -1.64
N TYR A 266 6.23 -4.62 -0.46
CA TYR A 266 7.67 -4.42 -0.21
C TYR A 266 8.32 -5.58 0.55
N TYR A 267 7.57 -6.31 1.35
CA TYR A 267 8.14 -7.31 2.25
C TYR A 267 8.23 -8.70 1.59
N ASN A 268 9.28 -9.43 1.96
CA ASN A 268 9.46 -10.82 1.59
C ASN A 268 8.64 -11.71 2.52
N TRP A 269 8.33 -12.90 2.05
CA TRP A 269 7.82 -13.97 2.89
C TRP A 269 8.84 -14.33 3.97
N ASN A 270 8.35 -14.68 5.16
CA ASN A 270 9.18 -15.00 6.31
C ASN A 270 8.64 -16.22 7.05
N GLY A 271 9.51 -17.08 7.59
CA GLY A 271 9.09 -18.21 8.41
C GLY A 271 8.44 -17.83 9.75
N SER A 272 8.53 -16.56 10.15
CA SER A 272 7.88 -15.98 11.31
C SER A 272 6.93 -14.86 10.91
N GLU A 273 5.85 -14.68 11.67
CA GLU A 273 4.92 -13.57 11.51
C GLU A 273 5.55 -12.24 12.02
N LEU A 274 6.38 -11.62 11.19
CA LEU A 274 7.04 -10.35 11.53
C LEU A 274 6.26 -9.11 11.09
N PHE A 275 5.39 -9.25 10.08
CA PHE A 275 4.70 -8.13 9.46
C PHE A 275 3.19 -8.28 9.68
N GLN A 276 2.65 -7.36 10.49
CA GLN A 276 1.24 -7.33 10.84
C GLN A 276 0.66 -5.98 10.42
N CYS A 277 -0.50 -5.98 9.78
CA CYS A 277 -1.31 -4.77 9.69
C CYS A 277 -2.38 -4.75 10.76
N ILE A 278 -2.90 -3.56 10.98
CA ILE A 278 -4.05 -3.32 11.82
C ILE A 278 -5.13 -2.78 10.91
N LEU A 279 -6.29 -3.40 11.00
CA LEU A 279 -7.49 -2.90 10.35
C LEU A 279 -8.44 -2.35 11.40
N HIS A 280 -9.16 -1.32 10.98
CA HIS A 280 -10.38 -0.95 11.66
C HIS A 280 -11.43 -2.05 11.54
N PRO A 281 -12.47 -2.04 12.40
CA PRO A 281 -13.59 -2.96 12.29
C PRO A 281 -14.15 -3.03 10.88
N CYS A 282 -14.14 -4.22 10.31
CA CYS A 282 -14.63 -4.48 8.96
C CYS A 282 -14.89 -5.98 8.76
N THR A 283 -15.49 -6.34 7.63
CA THR A 283 -15.59 -7.72 7.18
C THR A 283 -14.74 -7.89 5.94
N LEU A 284 -13.76 -8.79 6.01
CA LEU A 284 -12.96 -9.22 4.87
C LEU A 284 -13.73 -10.28 4.10
N SER A 285 -13.67 -10.22 2.77
CA SER A 285 -14.32 -11.18 1.86
C SER A 285 -13.60 -11.16 0.51
N LYS A 286 -13.93 -12.12 -0.38
CA LYS A 286 -13.41 -12.20 -1.76
C LYS A 286 -11.87 -12.27 -1.77
N PHE A 287 -11.32 -13.27 -1.09
CA PHE A 287 -9.88 -13.44 -0.97
C PHE A 287 -9.30 -13.99 -2.27
N ASN A 288 -8.55 -13.14 -3.00
CA ASN A 288 -7.97 -13.47 -4.30
C ASN A 288 -6.45 -13.61 -4.21
N VAL A 289 -5.90 -14.65 -4.83
CA VAL A 289 -4.45 -14.87 -4.92
C VAL A 289 -4.04 -15.13 -6.37
N ILE A 290 -2.96 -14.48 -6.81
CA ILE A 290 -2.32 -14.68 -8.12
C ILE A 290 -0.84 -14.99 -7.92
N LEU A 291 -0.33 -15.94 -8.69
CA LEU A 291 1.09 -16.28 -8.76
C LEU A 291 1.66 -15.93 -10.14
N ASN A 292 2.87 -15.36 -10.16
CA ASN A 292 3.63 -15.13 -11.41
C ASN A 292 4.22 -16.44 -12.01
N GLY A 293 4.00 -17.57 -11.33
CA GLY A 293 4.37 -18.90 -11.80
C GLY A 293 3.54 -19.95 -11.07
N ALA A 294 3.15 -21.02 -11.77
CA ALA A 294 2.38 -22.09 -11.17
C ALA A 294 3.23 -22.90 -10.17
N PRO A 295 2.61 -23.52 -9.13
CA PRO A 295 3.32 -24.34 -8.15
C PRO A 295 4.15 -25.48 -8.80
N GLY A 296 3.65 -26.05 -9.89
CA GLY A 296 4.22 -27.23 -10.54
C GLY A 296 3.41 -28.49 -10.26
N ALA A 297 3.61 -29.52 -11.08
CA ALA A 297 2.81 -30.74 -11.00
C ALA A 297 2.94 -31.43 -9.64
N SER A 298 1.80 -31.80 -9.05
CA SER A 298 1.71 -32.42 -7.71
C SER A 298 2.26 -31.54 -6.59
N THR A 299 2.20 -30.22 -6.77
CA THR A 299 2.52 -29.22 -5.75
C THR A 299 1.35 -28.25 -5.65
N ASP A 300 1.04 -27.83 -4.43
CA ASP A 300 0.03 -26.83 -4.11
C ASP A 300 0.60 -25.77 -3.17
N TYR A 301 -0.05 -24.61 -3.18
CA TYR A 301 0.13 -23.58 -2.18
C TYR A 301 -1.23 -23.24 -1.61
N THR A 302 -1.38 -23.42 -0.29
CA THR A 302 -2.57 -23.02 0.44
C THR A 302 -2.31 -21.70 1.15
N PHE A 303 -3.04 -20.67 0.75
CA PHE A 303 -3.01 -19.34 1.32
C PHE A 303 -4.18 -19.18 2.29
N ASN A 304 -3.89 -18.62 3.46
CA ASN A 304 -4.89 -18.28 4.47
C ASN A 304 -4.74 -16.83 4.88
N LEU A 305 -5.86 -16.13 5.10
CA LEU A 305 -5.83 -14.96 5.94
C LEU A 305 -5.52 -15.43 7.38
N TYR A 306 -4.54 -14.78 8.01
CA TYR A 306 -4.05 -15.14 9.33
C TYR A 306 -4.34 -13.99 10.28
N ILE A 307 -5.24 -14.23 11.24
CA ILE A 307 -5.80 -13.20 12.12
C ILE A 307 -5.51 -13.61 13.56
N ASP A 308 -4.80 -12.74 14.28
CA ASP A 308 -4.50 -12.93 15.71
C ASP A 308 -3.84 -14.28 16.05
N GLY A 309 -2.89 -14.72 15.22
CA GLY A 309 -2.15 -15.95 15.49
C GLY A 309 -2.89 -17.24 15.11
N ALA A 310 -3.96 -17.16 14.30
CA ALA A 310 -4.70 -18.30 13.81
C ALA A 310 -5.14 -18.13 12.34
N ASP A 311 -5.33 -19.25 11.64
CA ASP A 311 -5.97 -19.26 10.32
C ASP A 311 -7.43 -18.81 10.44
N SER A 312 -7.89 -17.99 9.50
CA SER A 312 -9.28 -17.55 9.41
C SER A 312 -10.14 -18.50 8.57
N ASN A 313 -11.34 -18.09 8.16
CA ASN A 313 -12.18 -18.86 7.25
C ASN A 313 -11.81 -18.68 5.78
N SER A 314 -11.11 -17.60 5.41
CA SER A 314 -10.76 -17.31 4.02
C SER A 314 -9.49 -18.05 3.60
N GLU A 315 -9.66 -19.00 2.69
CA GLU A 315 -8.59 -19.90 2.24
C GLU A 315 -8.60 -20.08 0.71
N VAL A 316 -7.42 -20.03 0.10
CA VAL A 316 -7.24 -20.30 -1.33
C VAL A 316 -6.15 -21.32 -1.53
N THR A 317 -6.43 -22.42 -2.23
CA THR A 317 -5.40 -23.37 -2.69
C THR A 317 -5.17 -23.23 -4.19
N ILE A 318 -3.92 -23.02 -4.59
CA ILE A 318 -3.49 -22.98 -6.01
C ILE A 318 -2.59 -24.20 -6.23
N ALA A 319 -2.93 -25.05 -7.20
CA ALA A 319 -2.26 -26.33 -7.43
C ALA A 319 -1.81 -26.51 -8.89
N ASP A 320 -0.85 -27.41 -9.10
CA ASP A 320 -0.41 -27.87 -10.41
C ASP A 320 0.03 -26.72 -11.35
N THR A 321 -0.72 -26.50 -12.43
CA THR A 321 -0.47 -25.47 -13.44
C THR A 321 -1.28 -24.20 -13.21
N ALA A 322 -2.11 -24.15 -12.15
CA ALA A 322 -2.90 -22.97 -11.85
C ALA A 322 -2.00 -21.84 -11.32
N THR A 323 -2.37 -20.61 -11.65
CA THR A 323 -1.69 -19.38 -11.20
C THR A 323 -2.66 -18.43 -10.50
N TYR A 324 -3.90 -18.85 -10.30
CA TYR A 324 -4.98 -18.04 -9.78
C TYR A 324 -5.90 -18.89 -8.90
N GLY A 325 -6.35 -18.32 -7.79
CA GLY A 325 -7.39 -18.89 -6.94
C GLY A 325 -8.18 -17.79 -6.22
N ILE A 326 -9.42 -18.11 -5.86
CA ILE A 326 -10.35 -17.19 -5.19
C ILE A 326 -11.19 -17.94 -4.16
N ASP A 327 -11.36 -17.33 -2.99
CA ASP A 327 -12.43 -17.64 -2.06
C ASP A 327 -13.47 -16.52 -2.11
N SER A 328 -14.56 -16.77 -2.83
CA SER A 328 -15.66 -15.82 -2.98
C SER A 328 -16.80 -16.06 -1.98
N THR A 329 -16.63 -17.01 -1.06
CA THR A 329 -17.73 -17.52 -0.22
C THR A 329 -17.57 -17.20 1.25
N ASN A 330 -16.34 -17.26 1.77
CA ASN A 330 -16.09 -17.02 3.17
C ASN A 330 -15.93 -15.52 3.46
N THR A 331 -16.15 -15.19 4.73
CA THR A 331 -15.97 -13.84 5.25
C THR A 331 -15.33 -13.91 6.62
N ASP A 332 -14.48 -12.94 6.95
CA ASP A 332 -13.83 -12.84 8.25
C ASP A 332 -14.08 -11.47 8.87
N TYR A 333 -14.61 -11.46 10.09
CA TYR A 333 -14.89 -10.21 10.80
C TYR A 333 -13.70 -9.76 11.63
N ILE A 334 -13.26 -8.53 11.40
CA ILE A 334 -12.27 -7.85 12.23
C ILE A 334 -13.03 -6.98 13.22
N GLY A 335 -12.84 -7.26 14.52
CA GLY A 335 -13.48 -6.49 15.59
C GLY A 335 -12.73 -5.21 15.97
N ASN A 336 -13.21 -4.55 17.03
CA ASN A 336 -12.64 -3.31 17.58
C ASN A 336 -11.23 -3.45 18.17
N ASN A 337 -10.71 -4.67 18.31
CA ASN A 337 -9.47 -4.97 19.02
C ASN A 337 -8.25 -5.01 18.10
N SER A 338 -8.14 -4.14 17.09
CA SER A 338 -6.93 -3.93 16.26
C SER A 338 -6.06 -5.18 16.09
N LEU A 339 -6.68 -6.26 15.63
CA LEU A 339 -6.00 -7.56 15.58
C LEU A 339 -4.94 -7.52 14.50
N PRO A 340 -3.76 -8.11 14.75
CA PRO A 340 -2.78 -8.25 13.71
C PRO A 340 -3.33 -9.15 12.61
N ILE A 341 -3.17 -8.70 11.37
CA ILE A 341 -3.55 -9.47 10.20
C ILE A 341 -2.32 -9.64 9.31
N SER A 342 -2.12 -10.87 8.89
CA SER A 342 -1.12 -11.27 7.91
C SER A 342 -1.74 -12.26 6.91
N MET A 343 -0.96 -12.62 5.91
CA MET A 343 -1.26 -13.72 5.00
C MET A 343 -0.26 -14.84 5.28
N LYS A 344 -0.76 -16.07 5.40
CA LYS A 344 0.04 -17.27 5.58
C LYS A 344 0.00 -18.10 4.30
N VAL A 345 1.12 -18.71 3.92
CA VAL A 345 1.20 -19.69 2.83
C VAL A 345 1.82 -20.99 3.35
N VAL A 346 1.21 -22.11 2.97
CA VAL A 346 1.69 -23.47 3.24
C VAL A 346 1.94 -24.18 1.91
N PRO A 347 3.18 -24.62 1.64
CA PRO A 347 3.54 -25.43 0.46
C PRO A 347 3.14 -26.90 0.52
#